data_AF-A0A4Q0AXH7-F1
#
_entry.id   AF-A0A4Q0AXH7-F1
#
_cell.length_a   1.000
_cell.length_b   1.000
_cell.length_c   1.000
_cell.angle_alpha   90.00
_cell.angle_beta   90.00
_cell.angle_gamma   90.00
#
_symmetry.space_group_name_H-M   'P 1'
#
loop_
_entity.id
_entity.type
_entity.pdbx_description
1 polymer ?
#
loop_
_entity_poly.entity_id
_entity_poly.type
_entity_poly.pdbx_seq_one_letter_code
_entity_poly.pdbx_strand_id
1 'polypeptide(L)' 'MIYNTCKTCGANNGRAGLLINDECLNCHDTRDTGNVVIHANLSRTIEEIQRTIAILEEIGTQDE' A
#
# COMPACT_ATOMS: atom_id res chain seq x y z
N MET A 1 -15.71 -16.03 -2.87
CA MET A 1 -15.29 -14.86 -2.07
C MET A 1 -14.73 -13.83 -3.03
N ILE A 2 -15.21 -12.59 -2.97
CA ILE A 2 -14.57 -11.47 -3.65
C ILE A 2 -13.52 -10.95 -2.66
N TYR A 3 -12.25 -11.16 -2.96
CA TYR A 3 -11.15 -10.71 -2.14
C TYR A 3 -10.90 -9.22 -2.42
N ASN A 4 -10.98 -8.37 -1.39
CA ASN A 4 -10.65 -6.94 -1.52
C ASN A 4 -9.12 -6.78 -1.52
N THR A 5 -8.50 -7.10 -2.65
CA THR A 5 -7.09 -6.79 -2.88
C THR A 5 -6.95 -5.30 -3.17
N CYS A 6 -6.08 -4.59 -2.45
CA CYS A 6 -5.72 -3.24 -2.82
C CYS A 6 -5.05 -3.26 -4.20
N LYS A 7 -5.68 -2.63 -5.18
CA LYS A 7 -5.15 -2.59 -6.56
C LYS A 7 -3.90 -1.71 -6.70
N THR A 8 -3.65 -0.85 -5.71
CA THR A 8 -2.51 0.05 -5.67
C THR A 8 -1.28 -0.70 -5.18
N CYS A 9 -1.23 -1.09 -3.90
CA CYS A 9 -0.07 -1.74 -3.29
C CYS A 9 -0.13 -3.28 -3.27
N GLY A 10 -1.17 -3.90 -3.85
CA GLY A 10 -1.32 -5.36 -3.93
C GLY A 10 -1.80 -6.05 -2.64
N ALA A 11 -2.03 -5.33 -1.54
CA ALA A 11 -2.41 -5.92 -0.24
C ALA A 11 -3.67 -6.80 -0.32
N ASN A 12 -3.60 -8.07 0.09
CA ASN A 12 -4.63 -9.11 -0.04
C ASN A 12 -5.07 -9.69 1.32
N ASN A 13 -6.29 -10.24 1.40
CA ASN A 13 -6.86 -10.99 2.55
C ASN A 13 -6.68 -10.36 3.95
N GLY A 14 -7.36 -9.24 4.21
CA GLY A 14 -7.46 -8.65 5.57
C GLY A 14 -6.38 -7.62 5.90
N ARG A 15 -5.38 -7.44 5.04
CA ARG A 15 -4.36 -6.37 5.16
C ARG A 15 -4.80 -5.07 4.49
N ALA A 16 -5.62 -5.18 3.45
CA ALA A 16 -6.52 -4.12 2.99
C ALA A 16 -7.81 -4.03 3.83
N GLY A 17 -7.93 -4.83 4.90
CA GLY A 17 -9.12 -4.89 5.74
C GLY A 17 -9.32 -3.63 6.60
N LEU A 18 -8.24 -2.87 6.85
CA LEU A 18 -8.36 -1.53 7.38
C LEU A 18 -8.43 -0.56 6.19
N LEU A 19 -9.65 -0.34 5.72
CA LEU A 19 -9.93 0.74 4.79
C LEU A 19 -10.20 2.01 5.57
N ILE A 20 -9.54 3.10 5.21
CA ILE A 20 -9.86 4.45 5.65
C ILE A 20 -10.47 5.14 4.43
N ASN A 21 -11.77 5.42 4.46
CA ASN A 21 -12.48 6.06 3.34
C ASN A 21 -12.28 5.34 1.99
N ASP A 22 -12.51 4.02 1.96
CA ASP A 22 -12.29 3.15 0.79
C ASP A 22 -10.83 3.04 0.29
N GLU A 23 -9.88 3.65 0.99
CA GLU A 23 -8.46 3.55 0.72
C GLU A 23 -7.77 2.56 1.66
N CYS A 24 -6.79 1.81 1.13
CA CYS A 24 -5.97 0.91 1.94
C CYS A 24 -5.14 1.69 2.95
N LEU A 25 -5.04 1.26 4.21
CA LEU A 25 -4.26 1.95 5.25
C LEU A 25 -2.84 2.35 4.81
N ASN A 26 -2.08 1.46 4.15
CA ASN A 26 -0.74 1.81 3.66
C ASN A 26 -0.75 2.93 2.64
N CYS A 27 -1.71 2.87 1.72
CA CYS A 27 -1.87 3.83 0.64
C CYS A 27 -2.20 5.19 1.25
N HIS A 28 -3.13 5.18 2.20
CA HIS A 28 -3.57 6.34 2.96
C HIS A 28 -2.38 6.99 3.67
N ASP A 29 -1.68 6.25 4.54
CA ASP A 29 -0.57 6.77 5.33
C ASP A 29 0.63 7.15 4.44
N THR A 30 0.88 6.43 3.34
CA THR A 30 1.94 6.79 2.38
C THR A 30 1.65 8.11 1.69
N ARG A 31 0.40 8.36 1.29
CA ARG A 31 -0.02 9.63 0.67
C ARG A 31 -0.06 10.76 1.70
N ASP A 32 -0.55 10.50 2.90
CA ASP A 32 -0.68 11.50 3.96
C ASP A 32 0.69 11.99 4.45
N THR A 33 1.64 11.05 4.63
CA THR A 33 2.98 11.37 5.14
C THR A 33 4.00 11.67 4.06
N GLY A 34 3.72 11.32 2.80
CA GLY A 34 4.70 11.35 1.69
C GLY A 34 5.84 10.34 1.84
N ASN A 35 5.80 9.46 2.84
CA ASN A 35 6.85 8.49 3.15
C ASN A 35 6.34 7.07 2.98
N VAL A 36 7.25 6.12 2.72
CA VAL A 36 6.89 4.70 2.65
C VAL A 36 6.37 4.21 3.98
N VAL A 37 5.10 3.82 4.05
CA VAL A 37 4.54 3.24 5.27
C VAL A 37 4.36 1.73 5.11
N ILE A 38 5.12 0.98 5.91
CA ILE A 38 4.95 -0.47 6.08
C ILE A 38 4.56 -0.75 7.53
N HIS A 39 3.27 -0.99 7.75
CA HIS A 39 2.75 -1.53 9.00
C HIS A 39 3.23 -2.97 9.19
N ALA A 40 4.29 -3.17 9.98
CA ALA A 40 4.91 -4.47 10.25
C ALA A 40 4.01 -5.42 11.07
N ASN A 41 3.01 -4.89 11.75
CA ASN A 41 1.95 -5.67 12.42
C ASN A 41 0.94 -6.27 11.44
N LEU A 42 0.88 -5.78 10.20
CA LEU A 42 0.17 -6.43 9.11
C LEU A 42 1.16 -7.39 8.45
N SER A 43 0.86 -8.69 8.47
CA SER A 43 1.64 -9.65 7.69
C SER A 43 1.69 -9.20 6.22
N ARG A 44 2.71 -9.53 5.42
CA ARG A 44 2.77 -9.21 3.97
C ARG A 44 3.29 -10.35 3.11
N THR A 45 2.87 -10.42 1.86
CA THR A 45 3.56 -11.20 0.82
C THR A 45 4.68 -10.35 0.21
N ILE A 46 5.64 -11.00 -0.43
CA ILE A 46 6.73 -10.30 -1.13
C ILE A 46 6.18 -9.42 -2.27
N GLU A 47 5.15 -9.89 -2.98
CA GLU A 47 4.48 -9.15 -4.06
C GLU A 47 3.88 -7.83 -3.56
N GLU A 48 3.23 -7.84 -2.39
CA GLU A 48 2.66 -6.64 -1.75
C GLU A 48 3.74 -5.61 -1.38
N ILE A 49 4.90 -6.09 -0.91
CA ILE A 49 6.03 -5.23 -0.58
C ILE A 49 6.60 -4.61 -1.86
N GLN A 50 6.85 -5.41 -2.90
CA GLN A 50 7.40 -4.95 -4.17
C GLN A 50 6.51 -3.90 -4.83
N ARG A 51 5.19 -4.09 -4.80
CA ARG A 51 4.26 -3.13 -5.39
C ARG A 51 4.23 -1.80 -4.63
N THR A 52 4.33 -1.84 -3.30
CA THR A 52 4.47 -0.62 -2.48
C THR A 52 5.74 0.15 -2.86
N ILE A 53 6.85 -0.55 -3.07
CA ILE A 53 8.12 0.08 -3.43
C ILE A 53 8.06 0.74 -4.82
N ALA A 54 7.50 0.04 -5.81
CA ALA A 54 7.38 0.56 -7.19
C ALA A 54 6.59 1.89 -7.26
N ILE A 55 5.53 2.06 -6.47
CA ILE A 55 4.77 3.32 -6.41
C ILE A 55 5.65 4.50 -5.99
N LEU A 56 6.62 4.27 -5.11
CA LEU A 56 7.51 5.33 -4.64
C LEU A 56 8.52 5.71 -5.71
N GLU A 57 9.02 4.74 -6.47
CA GLU A 57 9.93 4.98 -7.58
C GLU A 57 9.24 5.82 -8.66
N GLU A 58 7.94 5.62 -8.89
CA GLU A 58 7.11 6.45 -9.76
C GLU A 58 6.88 7.87 -9.22
N ILE A 59 6.83 8.06 -7.89
CA ILE A 59 6.65 9.38 -7.27
C ILE A 59 7.98 10.15 -7.21
N GLY A 60 9.07 9.48 -6.83
CA GLY A 60 10.40 10.08 -6.67
C GLY A 60 11.10 10.51 -7.96
N THR A 61 10.47 10.27 -9.12
CA THR A 61 10.94 10.69 -10.44
C THR A 61 10.29 11.99 -10.94
N GLN A 62 9.45 12.65 -10.12
CA GLN A 62 8.82 13.93 -10.48
C GLN A 62 9.57 15.18 -10.01
N ASP A 63 10.70 15.02 -9.32
CA ASP A 63 11.52 16.12 -8.77
C ASP A 63 12.88 16.31 -9.51
N GLU A 64 12.97 15.96 -10.79
CA GLU A 64 14.11 16.31 -11.68
C GLU A 64 13.70 17.21 -12.86
#